data_AF-A0A0G0MHG6-F1
#
_entry.id   AF-A0A0G0MHG6-F1
#
_cell.length_a   1.000
_cell.length_b   1.000
_cell.length_c   1.000
_cell.angle_alpha   90.00
_cell.angle_beta   90.00
_cell.angle_gamma   90.00
#
_symmetry.space_group_name_H-M   'P 1'
#
loop_
_entity.id
_entity.type
_entity.pdbx_description
1 polymer ?
#
loop_
_entity_poly.entity_id
_entity_poly.type
_entity_poly.pdbx_seq_one_letter_code
_entity_poly.pdbx_strand_id
1 'polypeptide(L)'
;MDGDGSVNTYSHPESNLVQLKIRFYSGSKDFLAWLKGKLTDQVDLRGGTLKEMKRSWWLVYSKRDSLKLIKYIYYSKKLPQLKRKSDIAAEFLRLNKDFLPERWQNRFTAKV
;
A
#
# COMPACT_ATOMS: atom_id res chain seq x y z
N MET A 1 -2.87 -8.52 -4.06
CA MET A 1 -2.30 -8.30 -2.71
C MET A 1 -2.95 -9.19 -1.64
N ASP A 2 -4.10 -9.80 -1.89
CA ASP A 2 -4.82 -10.53 -0.83
C ASP A 2 -4.23 -11.88 -0.43
N GLY A 3 -3.44 -12.54 -1.30
CA GLY A 3 -2.57 -13.67 -0.95
C GLY A 3 -1.30 -13.23 -0.22
N ASP A 4 -0.18 -13.11 -0.95
CA ASP A 4 1.17 -12.89 -0.37
C ASP A 4 1.51 -11.42 -0.07
N GLY A 5 0.50 -10.58 0.12
CA GLY A 5 0.66 -9.17 0.50
C GLY A 5 0.27 -8.91 1.95
N SER A 6 0.85 -7.88 2.56
CA SER A 6 0.50 -7.38 3.88
C SER A 6 0.31 -5.87 3.85
N VAL A 7 -0.77 -5.40 4.50
CA VAL A 7 -1.03 -4.00 4.79
C VAL A 7 -1.06 -3.87 6.30
N ASN A 8 -0.04 -3.23 6.86
CA ASN A 8 0.07 -3.07 8.30
C ASN A 8 0.45 -1.62 8.63
N THR A 9 0.23 -1.25 9.88
CA THR A 9 0.67 0.01 10.45
C THR A 9 1.94 -0.19 11.28
N TYR A 10 2.71 0.88 11.43
CA TYR A 10 3.88 0.94 12.29
C TYR A 10 3.98 2.33 12.91
N SER A 11 4.12 2.42 14.22
CA SER A 11 4.36 3.69 14.91
C SER A 11 5.83 4.04 14.85
N HIS A 12 6.15 5.23 14.35
CA HIS A 12 7.53 5.69 14.33
C HIS A 12 8.03 5.96 15.76
N PRO A 13 9.19 5.44 16.19
CA PRO A 13 9.61 5.47 17.59
C PRO A 13 9.78 6.88 18.14
N GLU A 14 10.23 7.81 17.29
CA GLU A 14 10.54 9.18 17.71
C GLU A 14 9.31 10.11 17.67
N SER A 15 8.41 9.91 16.70
CA SER A 15 7.27 10.83 16.50
C SER A 15 5.95 10.29 17.03
N ASN A 16 5.89 9.01 17.41
CA ASN A 16 4.67 8.25 17.76
C ASN A 16 3.55 8.24 16.69
N LEU A 17 3.78 8.89 15.55
CA LEU A 17 2.86 8.88 14.41
C LEU A 17 2.77 7.49 13.77
N VAL A 18 1.54 7.06 13.54
CA VAL A 18 1.22 5.81 12.84
C VAL A 18 1.50 5.97 11.35
N GLN A 19 2.27 5.04 10.79
CA GLN A 19 2.65 5.03 9.39
C GLN A 19 2.19 3.75 8.70
N LEU A 20 1.77 3.90 7.44
CA LEU A 20 1.35 2.79 6.62
C LEU A 20 2.54 2.07 5.97
N LYS A 21 2.51 0.75 6.03
CA LYS A 21 3.53 -0.13 5.46
C LYS A 21 2.88 -1.23 4.63
N ILE A 22 3.28 -1.33 3.37
CA ILE A 22 2.88 -2.44 2.48
C ILE A 22 4.07 -3.36 2.29
N ARG A 23 3.81 -4.67 2.34
CA ARG A 23 4.81 -5.70 2.09
C ARG A 23 4.28 -6.71 1.08
N PHE A 24 5.16 -7.16 0.19
CA PHE A 24 4.94 -8.33 -0.64
C PHE A 24 6.00 -9.38 -0.28
N TYR A 25 5.60 -10.64 -0.24
CA TYR A 25 6.46 -11.76 0.13
C TYR A 25 6.59 -12.70 -1.06
N SER A 26 7.79 -13.26 -1.27
CA SER A 26 7.99 -14.31 -2.28
C SER A 26 9.21 -15.17 -1.93
N GLY A 27 9.24 -16.41 -2.41
CA GLY A 27 10.48 -17.21 -2.42
C GLY A 27 11.49 -16.73 -3.47
N SER A 28 11.06 -15.95 -4.46
CA SER A 28 11.90 -15.46 -5.56
C SER A 28 12.18 -13.97 -5.43
N LYS A 29 13.48 -13.62 -5.35
CA LYS A 29 13.95 -12.23 -5.40
C LYS A 29 13.60 -11.58 -6.73
N ASP A 30 13.79 -12.30 -7.83
CA ASP A 30 13.60 -11.80 -9.19
C ASP A 30 12.15 -11.46 -9.45
N PHE A 31 11.22 -12.28 -8.95
CA PHE A 31 9.80 -11.97 -8.99
C PHE A 31 9.48 -10.63 -8.31
N LEU A 32 10.06 -10.39 -7.13
CA LEU A 32 9.84 -9.13 -6.41
C LEU A 32 10.54 -7.93 -7.05
N ALA A 33 11.70 -8.14 -7.69
CA ALA A 33 12.36 -7.10 -8.47
C ALA A 33 11.54 -6.71 -9.71
N TRP A 34 11.03 -7.71 -10.44
CA TRP A 34 10.10 -7.50 -11.55
C TRP A 34 8.82 -6.78 -11.09
N LEU A 35 8.21 -7.24 -10.00
CA LEU A 35 7.01 -6.61 -9.43
C LEU A 35 7.29 -5.16 -9.02
N LYS A 36 8.44 -4.89 -8.41
CA LYS A 36 8.86 -3.52 -8.07
C LYS A 36 8.90 -2.65 -9.32
N GLY A 37 9.54 -3.10 -10.40
CA GLY A 37 9.60 -2.35 -11.67
C GLY A 37 8.21 -2.03 -12.20
N LYS A 38 7.33 -3.05 -12.29
CA LYS A 38 5.95 -2.86 -12.76
C LYS A 38 5.15 -1.86 -11.91
N LEU A 39 5.29 -1.93 -10.59
CA LEU A 39 4.60 -1.01 -9.69
C LEU A 39 5.17 0.41 -9.77
N THR A 40 6.49 0.56 -9.91
CA THR A 40 7.13 1.86 -10.14
C THR A 40 6.59 2.53 -11.39
N ASP A 41 6.51 1.79 -12.50
CA ASP A 41 6.03 2.33 -13.78
C ASP A 41 4.54 2.71 -13.74
N GLN A 42 3.70 1.89 -13.09
CA GLN A 42 2.25 2.08 -13.07
C GLN A 42 1.78 3.12 -12.03
N VAL A 43 2.49 3.24 -10.90
CA VAL A 43 2.01 3.98 -9.72
C VAL A 43 2.95 5.14 -9.34
N ASP A 44 4.00 5.38 -10.13
CA ASP A 44 5.03 6.41 -9.87
C ASP A 44 5.61 6.23 -8.45
N LEU A 45 6.11 5.04 -8.15
CA LEU A 45 6.72 4.75 -6.84
C LEU A 45 8.22 5.05 -6.87
N ARG A 46 8.71 5.77 -5.86
CA ARG A 46 10.14 6.12 -5.76
C ARG A 46 10.93 5.16 -4.87
N GLY A 47 10.26 4.54 -3.91
CA GLY A 47 10.84 3.63 -2.93
C GLY A 47 10.73 2.15 -3.34
N GLY A 48 10.55 1.29 -2.34
CA GLY A 48 10.52 -0.16 -2.52
C GLY A 48 11.87 -0.78 -2.17
N THR A 49 11.97 -1.32 -0.96
CA THR A 49 13.17 -1.99 -0.46
C THR A 49 12.98 -3.49 -0.55
N LEU A 50 13.88 -4.17 -1.26
CA LEU A 50 14.01 -5.62 -1.19
C LEU A 50 14.80 -6.00 0.06
N LYS A 51 14.27 -6.91 0.86
CA LYS A 51 14.93 -7.45 2.06
C LYS A 51 14.95 -8.96 1.98
N GLU A 52 16.11 -9.52 2.26
CA GLU A 52 16.26 -10.96 2.44
C GLU A 52 15.84 -11.34 3.85
N MET A 53 15.10 -12.44 3.97
CA MET A 53 14.74 -13.07 5.23
C MET A 53 15.04 -14.56 5.13
N LYS A 54 15.13 -15.25 6.28
CA LYS A 54 15.62 -16.63 6.39
C LYS A 54 15.11 -17.63 5.34
N ARG A 55 13.87 -17.48 4.85
CA ARG A 55 13.25 -18.35 3.83
C ARG A 55 12.45 -17.61 2.77
N SER A 56 12.56 -16.28 2.69
CA SER A 56 11.76 -15.48 1.76
C SER A 56 12.40 -14.13 1.49
N TRP A 57 11.97 -13.52 0.41
CA TRP A 57 12.28 -12.14 0.04
C TRP A 57 11.06 -11.27 0.28
N TRP A 58 11.32 -10.04 0.73
CA TRP A 58 10.29 -9.08 1.10
C TRP A 58 10.49 -7.82 0.26
N LEU A 59 9.44 -7.35 -0.40
CA LEU A 59 9.41 -6.03 -1.01
C LEU A 59 8.58 -5.10 -0.14
N VAL A 60 9.21 -4.05 0.37
CA VAL A 60 8.63 -3.18 1.40
C VAL A 60 8.47 -1.75 0.89
N TYR A 61 7.25 -1.22 0.99
CA TYR A 61 6.94 0.19 0.79
C TYR A 61 6.48 0.83 2.11
N SER A 62 6.79 2.11 2.27
CA SER A 62 6.52 2.88 3.49
C SER A 62 5.94 4.24 3.15
N LYS A 63 5.22 4.84 4.10
CA LYS A 63 4.73 6.23 4.06
C LYS A 63 3.99 6.55 2.75
N ARG A 64 4.52 7.48 1.95
CA ARG A 64 3.88 8.02 0.75
C ARG A 64 3.65 6.98 -0.33
N ASP A 65 4.61 6.07 -0.54
CA ASP A 65 4.48 5.04 -1.56
C ASP A 65 3.47 3.96 -1.15
N SER A 66 3.39 3.64 0.14
CA SER A 66 2.30 2.81 0.66
C SER A 66 0.93 3.45 0.39
N LEU A 67 0.79 4.77 0.60
CA LEU A 67 -0.47 5.45 0.32
C LEU A 67 -0.83 5.41 -1.17
N LYS A 68 0.15 5.65 -2.06
CA LYS A 68 -0.04 5.53 -3.51
C LYS A 68 -0.49 4.12 -3.91
N LEU A 69 0.17 3.09 -3.37
CA LEU A 69 -0.17 1.70 -3.62
C LEU A 69 -1.56 1.32 -3.10
N ILE A 70 -1.95 1.75 -1.90
CA ILE A 70 -3.30 1.48 -1.38
C ILE A 70 -4.37 2.12 -2.26
N LYS A 71 -4.16 3.37 -2.73
CA LYS A 71 -5.07 4.02 -3.68
C LYS A 71 -5.21 3.22 -4.97
N TYR A 72 -4.11 2.67 -5.46
CA TYR A 72 -4.10 1.86 -6.68
C TYR A 72 -4.80 0.51 -6.49
N ILE A 73 -4.57 -0.17 -5.36
CA ILE A 73 -5.10 -1.51 -5.12
C ILE A 73 -6.57 -1.47 -4.70
N TYR A 74 -6.95 -0.52 -3.84
CA TYR A 74 -8.29 -0.40 -3.27
C TYR A 74 -9.07 0.77 -3.90
N TYR A 75 -8.98 0.92 -5.21
CA TYR A 75 -9.64 2.01 -5.95
C TYR A 75 -11.18 1.91 -5.95
N SER A 76 -11.74 0.74 -5.66
CA SER A 76 -13.18 0.49 -5.65
C SER A 76 -13.57 -0.49 -4.54
N LYS A 77 -14.63 -0.16 -3.80
CA LYS A 77 -15.22 -1.04 -2.78
C LYS A 77 -15.93 -2.27 -3.37
N LYS A 78 -16.14 -2.31 -4.69
CA LYS A 78 -16.79 -3.44 -5.39
C LYS A 78 -15.82 -4.57 -5.71
N LEU A 79 -14.52 -4.37 -5.49
CA LEU A 79 -13.52 -5.41 -5.72
C LEU A 79 -13.58 -6.45 -4.60
N PRO A 80 -13.40 -7.74 -4.92
CA PRO A 80 -13.09 -8.73 -3.90
C PRO A 80 -11.84 -8.28 -3.14
N GLN A 81 -11.99 -8.10 -1.82
CA GLN A 81 -10.92 -7.63 -0.95
C GLN A 81 -11.05 -8.26 0.43
N LEU A 82 -9.92 -8.57 1.07
CA LEU A 82 -9.94 -9.04 2.45
C LEU A 82 -10.31 -7.89 3.40
N LYS A 83 -11.45 -8.02 4.08
CA LYS A 83 -11.99 -7.00 4.99
C LYS A 83 -10.94 -6.41 5.94
N ARG A 84 -10.14 -7.28 6.59
CA ARG A 84 -9.06 -6.86 7.50
C ARG A 84 -8.05 -5.91 6.88
N LYS A 85 -7.69 -6.10 5.60
CA LYS A 85 -6.70 -5.28 4.88
C LYS A 85 -7.37 -4.01 4.34
N SER A 86 -8.60 -4.13 3.84
CA SER A 86 -9.36 -3.00 3.34
C SER A 86 -9.75 -2.01 4.43
N ASP A 87 -10.00 -2.47 5.66
CA ASP A 87 -10.34 -1.59 6.79
C ASP A 87 -9.17 -0.68 7.16
N ILE A 88 -7.95 -1.24 7.27
CA ILE A 88 -6.71 -0.46 7.49
C ILE A 88 -6.48 0.50 6.33
N ALA A 89 -6.65 0.02 5.08
CA ALA A 89 -6.53 0.87 3.90
C ALA A 89 -7.49 2.07 3.95
N ALA A 90 -8.75 1.83 4.29
CA ALA A 90 -9.79 2.85 4.34
C ALA A 90 -9.49 3.94 5.37
N GLU A 91 -8.95 3.58 6.53
CA GLU A 91 -8.53 4.53 7.56
C GLU A 91 -7.49 5.52 7.02
N PHE A 92 -6.43 5.02 6.37
CA PHE A 92 -5.38 5.86 5.80
C PHE A 92 -5.85 6.69 4.59
N LEU A 93 -6.77 6.16 3.79
CA LEU A 93 -7.37 6.91 2.69
C LEU A 93 -8.24 8.07 3.19
N ARG A 94 -8.99 7.89 4.29
CA ARG A 94 -9.80 8.95 4.90
C ARG A 94 -8.97 10.07 5.50
N LEU A 95 -7.83 9.75 6.11
CA LEU A 95 -6.92 10.71 6.75
C LEU A 95 -6.09 11.54 5.75
N ASN A 96 -6.01 11.12 4.48
CA ASN A 96 -5.15 11.76 3.46
C ASN A 96 -5.98 12.30 2.27
N LYS A 97 -7.03 13.08 2.56
CA LYS A 97 -7.90 13.70 1.53
C LYS A 97 -7.13 14.66 0.60
N ASP A 98 -6.11 15.33 1.11
CA ASP A 98 -5.36 16.39 0.41
C ASP A 98 -4.41 15.88 -0.70
N PHE A 99 -4.21 14.56 -0.79
CA PHE A 99 -3.41 13.92 -1.84
C PHE A 99 -4.27 13.21 -2.90
N LEU A 100 -5.54 13.57 -3.05
CA LEU A 100 -6.41 13.09 -4.11
C LEU A 100 -6.30 14.02 -5.33
N PRO A 101 -6.00 13.50 -6.54
CA PRO A 101 -6.22 14.28 -7.76
C PRO A 101 -7.69 14.70 -7.80
N GLU A 102 -7.97 15.95 -8.16
CA GLU A 102 -9.30 16.58 -8.08
C GLU A 102 -10.42 15.71 -8.66
N ARG A 103 -10.14 15.01 -9.77
CA ARG A 103 -11.03 14.04 -10.43
C ARG A 103 -11.53 12.87 -9.54
N TRP A 104 -10.90 12.63 -8.38
CA TRP A 104 -11.22 11.55 -7.45
C TRP A 104 -11.78 12.04 -6.10
N GLN A 105 -11.76 13.35 -5.84
CA GLN A 105 -12.29 13.92 -4.60
C GLN A 105 -13.82 13.72 -4.51
N ASN A 106 -14.52 13.81 -5.64
CA ASN A 106 -15.98 13.66 -5.73
C ASN A 106 -16.51 12.22 -5.64
N ARG A 107 -15.63 11.20 -5.59
CA ARG A 107 -16.07 9.78 -5.48
C ARG A 107 -16.20 9.28 -4.05
N PHE A 108 -15.70 10.03 -3.07
CA PHE A 108 -15.78 9.69 -1.65
C PHE A 108 -16.74 10.57 -0.85
N THR A 109 -17.37 11.57 -1.49
CA THR A 109 -18.49 12.36 -0.97
C THR A 109 -19.83 11.74 -1.36
N ALA A 110 -20.03 10.46 -1.05
CA ALA A 110 -21.38 9.91 -0.96
C ALA A 110 -21.81 9.96 0.51
N LYS A 111 -22.64 10.96 0.79
CA LYS A 111 -23.41 11.27 2.00
C LYS A 111 -23.59 10.10 2.99
N VAL A 112 -23.28 10.36 4.25
CA VAL A 112 -24.10 9.92 5.39
C VAL A 112 -24.91 11.13 5.81
#